data_AF-A0A1Y1IL96-F1
#
_entry.id   AF-A0A1Y1IL96-F1
#
_cell.length_a   1.000
_cell.length_b   1.000
_cell.length_c   1.000
_cell.angle_alpha   90.00
_cell.angle_beta   90.00
_cell.angle_gamma   90.00
#
_symmetry.space_group_name_H-M   'P 1'
#
loop_
_entity.id
_entity.type
_entity.pdbx_description
1 polymer ?
#
loop_
_entity_poly.entity_id
_entity_poly.type
_entity_poly.pdbx_seq_one_letter_code
_entity_poly.pdbx_strand_id
1 'polypeptide(L)'
;MSGGLLSLVAQGAQDAYLTGSPQITFFRIVYCRYTNFALEAIEQTFNGAADFGRRVTATISRNGDLVTTMYLQVTLPALTSTTTHTELRYINSVGHALMRNVEVEIGGQKIDKIPSEYMEIFHQLSMPEEKRKGYEEMVGQPSNSDTVPSSNRTTADTALLNLNHSTTLYIPLFFWFNRVLGNALPLIALQYHEIKELIWTCTPSASASADPVAGNMWFDGGEQNSGTDLMTTGKILLNGHDRFQERAAPYFRLVQPYQHHTRIPS
;
A
#
# COMPACT_ATOMS: atom_id res chain seq x y z
N MET A 1 13.39 -50.28 17.35
CA MET A 1 13.80 -49.28 16.33
C MET A 1 12.82 -48.13 16.36
N SER A 2 13.25 -46.88 16.16
CA SER A 2 12.35 -45.71 16.19
C SER A 2 11.45 -45.66 14.95
N GLY A 3 10.22 -45.18 15.12
CA GLY A 3 9.16 -45.27 14.10
C GLY A 3 9.53 -44.67 12.74
N GLY A 4 10.20 -43.51 12.73
CA GLY A 4 10.60 -42.83 11.49
C GLY A 4 11.63 -43.58 10.65
N LEU A 5 12.46 -44.44 11.26
CA LEU A 5 13.42 -45.28 10.53
C LEU A 5 12.70 -46.48 9.91
N LEU A 6 11.73 -47.05 10.63
CA LEU A 6 10.86 -48.12 10.14
C LEU A 6 10.04 -47.70 8.90
N SER A 7 9.52 -46.46 8.87
CA SER A 7 8.80 -45.93 7.71
C SER A 7 9.69 -45.69 6.48
N LEU A 8 11.00 -45.44 6.66
CA LEU A 8 11.93 -45.26 5.53
C LEU A 8 12.36 -46.59 4.89
N VAL A 9 12.32 -47.69 5.64
CA VAL A 9 12.61 -49.05 5.15
C VAL A 9 11.43 -49.66 4.39
N ALA A 10 10.21 -49.18 4.64
CA ALA A 10 8.98 -49.64 4.00
C ALA A 10 8.80 -49.07 2.58
N GLN A 11 9.67 -49.44 1.64
CA GLN A 11 9.54 -49.10 0.22
C GLN A 11 8.69 -50.12 -0.56
N GLY A 12 7.89 -49.63 -1.50
CA GLY A 12 7.10 -50.42 -2.43
C GLY A 12 7.30 -50.02 -3.90
N ALA A 13 6.79 -50.84 -4.83
CA ALA A 13 6.94 -50.60 -6.28
C ALA A 13 6.30 -49.29 -6.77
N GLN A 14 5.36 -48.71 -6.01
CA GLN A 14 4.72 -47.44 -6.32
C GLN A 14 5.64 -46.23 -6.06
N ASP A 15 6.59 -46.36 -5.12
CA ASP A 15 7.53 -45.28 -4.78
C ASP A 15 8.51 -44.96 -5.91
N ALA A 16 8.66 -45.86 -6.89
CA ALA A 16 9.46 -45.63 -8.10
C ALA A 16 9.04 -44.36 -8.86
N TYR A 17 7.74 -44.02 -8.85
CA TYR A 17 7.20 -42.81 -9.48
C TYR A 17 7.42 -41.52 -8.68
N LEU A 18 7.72 -41.62 -7.37
CA LEU A 18 7.79 -40.47 -6.46
C LEU A 18 9.22 -40.18 -5.97
N THR A 19 9.98 -41.23 -5.63
CA THR A 19 11.31 -41.13 -5.01
C THR A 19 12.38 -42.00 -5.67
N GLY A 20 12.04 -42.77 -6.72
CA GLY A 20 12.98 -43.69 -7.37
C GLY A 20 14.19 -43.04 -8.05
N SER A 21 14.02 -41.84 -8.64
CA SER A 21 15.12 -41.01 -9.15
C SER A 21 14.88 -39.53 -8.77
N PRO A 22 15.25 -39.12 -7.54
CA PRO A 22 14.84 -37.83 -7.00
C PRO A 22 15.57 -36.67 -7.69
N GLN A 23 14.81 -35.83 -8.39
CA GLN A 23 15.32 -34.65 -9.10
C GLN A 23 15.29 -33.36 -8.25
N ILE A 24 14.53 -33.37 -7.15
CA ILE A 24 14.38 -32.26 -6.20
C ILE A 24 14.53 -32.79 -4.77
N THR A 25 14.76 -31.88 -3.82
CA THR A 25 14.76 -32.19 -2.38
C THR A 25 14.14 -31.05 -1.59
N PHE A 26 13.32 -31.38 -0.60
CA PHE A 26 12.69 -30.40 0.29
C PHE A 26 13.65 -29.92 1.40
N PHE A 27 14.78 -30.60 1.60
CA PHE A 27 15.74 -30.31 2.68
C PHE A 27 16.87 -29.35 2.25
N ARG A 28 16.91 -28.94 0.98
CA ARG A 28 17.93 -28.00 0.47
C ARG A 28 17.31 -27.06 -0.56
N ILE A 29 17.03 -25.82 -0.13
CA ILE A 29 16.63 -24.73 -1.01
C ILE A 29 17.88 -24.03 -1.53
N VAL A 30 17.98 -23.84 -2.85
CA VAL A 30 19.05 -23.07 -3.49
C VAL A 30 18.48 -21.71 -3.89
N TYR A 31 18.90 -20.66 -3.18
CA TYR A 31 18.50 -19.28 -3.50
C TYR A 31 19.30 -18.76 -4.68
N CYS A 32 18.60 -18.21 -5.68
CA CYS A 32 19.24 -17.49 -6.78
C CYS A 32 19.78 -16.15 -6.29
N ARG A 33 21.01 -15.79 -6.72
CA ARG A 33 21.56 -14.45 -6.52
C ARG A 33 20.86 -13.48 -7.48
N TYR A 34 20.48 -12.31 -6.98
CA TYR A 34 19.91 -11.21 -7.76
C TYR A 34 20.92 -10.07 -7.92
N THR A 35 20.70 -9.20 -8.91
CA THR A 35 21.44 -7.95 -9.08
C THR A 35 21.03 -6.94 -8.01
N ASN A 36 21.97 -6.17 -7.46
CA ASN A 36 21.64 -5.19 -6.41
C ASN A 36 20.69 -4.09 -6.94
N PHE A 37 19.65 -3.74 -6.18
CA PHE A 37 18.68 -2.68 -6.50
C PHE A 37 18.10 -2.04 -5.21
N ALA A 38 17.43 -0.89 -5.35
CA ALA A 38 16.68 -0.19 -4.29
C ALA A 38 15.30 0.25 -4.85
N LEU A 39 14.31 0.62 -4.00
CA LEU A 39 12.92 0.89 -4.41
C LEU A 39 12.32 2.26 -3.99
N GLU A 40 11.27 2.66 -4.75
CA GLU A 40 11.07 3.98 -5.43
C GLU A 40 9.61 4.27 -5.95
N ALA A 41 8.87 5.31 -5.46
CA ALA A 41 7.68 5.99 -6.10
C ALA A 41 7.22 7.41 -5.53
N ILE A 42 7.50 8.58 -6.18
CA ILE A 42 7.55 9.95 -5.54
C ILE A 42 6.26 10.74 -5.37
N GLU A 43 6.37 11.78 -4.55
CA GLU A 43 5.65 13.04 -4.72
C GLU A 43 5.93 13.72 -6.07
N GLN A 44 5.16 13.36 -7.09
CA GLN A 44 5.24 14.01 -8.40
C GLN A 44 4.44 15.30 -8.33
N THR A 45 5.02 16.41 -8.79
CA THR A 45 4.30 17.69 -8.82
C THR A 45 3.19 17.64 -9.86
N PHE A 46 1.97 17.97 -9.43
CA PHE A 46 0.82 18.11 -10.32
C PHE A 46 0.81 19.48 -11.00
N ASN A 47 0.64 19.45 -12.32
CA ASN A 47 0.42 20.64 -13.14
C ASN A 47 -1.09 20.92 -13.22
N GLY A 48 -1.50 22.09 -12.73
CA GLY A 48 -2.89 22.55 -12.68
C GLY A 48 -3.47 22.54 -11.27
N ALA A 49 -4.52 23.34 -11.06
CA ALA A 49 -5.22 23.42 -9.77
C ALA A 49 -6.12 22.19 -9.57
N ALA A 50 -5.77 21.33 -8.61
CA ALA A 50 -6.57 20.18 -8.23
C ALA A 50 -7.89 20.63 -7.59
N ASP A 51 -9.00 20.23 -8.20
CA ASP A 51 -10.37 20.56 -7.78
C ASP A 51 -11.34 19.57 -8.44
N PHE A 52 -12.55 19.43 -7.91
CA PHE A 52 -13.53 18.47 -8.40
C PHE A 52 -13.92 18.76 -9.86
N GLY A 53 -13.95 17.70 -10.68
CA GLY A 53 -14.29 17.80 -12.10
C GLY A 53 -13.19 18.39 -13.02
N ARG A 54 -12.02 18.78 -12.48
CA ARG A 54 -10.88 19.22 -13.29
C ARG A 54 -9.97 18.06 -13.68
N ARG A 55 -9.29 18.18 -14.83
CA ARG A 55 -8.17 17.31 -15.21
C ARG A 55 -6.88 17.92 -14.68
N VAL A 56 -6.07 17.10 -14.03
CA VAL A 56 -4.73 17.45 -13.54
C VAL A 56 -3.74 16.49 -14.19
N THR A 57 -2.51 16.94 -14.46
CA THR A 57 -1.47 16.09 -15.07
C THR A 57 -0.18 16.15 -14.26
N ALA A 58 0.40 15.02 -13.91
CA ALA A 58 1.74 14.96 -13.32
C ALA A 58 2.74 14.56 -14.41
N THR A 59 3.72 15.42 -14.67
CA THR A 59 4.97 14.96 -15.27
C THR A 59 5.74 14.25 -14.19
N ILE A 60 5.78 12.94 -14.31
CA ILE A 60 6.67 12.09 -13.54
C ILE A 60 8.12 12.57 -13.86
N SER A 61 9.12 12.45 -12.98
CA SER A 61 10.44 13.13 -13.14
C SER A 61 11.64 12.19 -12.91
N ARG A 62 12.80 12.20 -13.59
CA ARG A 62 13.81 11.07 -13.53
C ARG A 62 14.64 10.93 -12.23
N ASN A 63 14.66 9.77 -11.55
CA ASN A 63 15.67 9.37 -10.54
C ASN A 63 16.11 7.92 -10.73
N GLY A 64 15.16 6.99 -10.86
CA GLY A 64 15.44 5.57 -11.05
C GLY A 64 15.67 5.18 -12.50
N ASP A 65 16.08 3.93 -12.69
CA ASP A 65 16.14 3.28 -14.00
C ASP A 65 14.79 2.66 -14.41
N LEU A 66 13.96 2.31 -13.41
CA LEU A 66 12.70 1.57 -13.54
C LEU A 66 11.65 2.19 -12.61
N VAL A 67 10.37 2.14 -12.98
CA VAL A 67 9.25 2.43 -12.04
C VAL A 67 8.19 1.33 -12.03
N THR A 68 7.67 1.07 -10.84
CA THR A 68 6.73 -0.02 -10.54
C THR A 68 5.44 0.53 -9.92
N THR A 69 5.33 0.57 -8.60
CA THR A 69 4.10 0.93 -7.90
C THR A 69 3.82 2.43 -7.94
N MET A 70 2.55 2.80 -8.10
CA MET A 70 2.09 4.19 -8.04
C MET A 70 0.77 4.26 -7.30
N TYR A 71 0.56 5.37 -6.61
CA TYR A 71 -0.65 5.66 -5.83
C TYR A 71 -0.92 7.17 -5.87
N LEU A 72 -2.20 7.54 -5.81
CA LEU A 72 -2.63 8.93 -5.71
C LEU A 72 -2.92 9.26 -4.24
N GLN A 73 -2.15 10.18 -3.66
CA GLN A 73 -2.49 10.76 -2.36
C GLN A 73 -3.54 11.86 -2.54
N VAL A 74 -4.64 11.80 -1.80
CA VAL A 74 -5.70 12.83 -1.81
C VAL A 74 -6.10 13.18 -0.39
N THR A 75 -6.10 14.46 -0.04
CA THR A 75 -6.59 14.95 1.25
C THR A 75 -8.01 15.50 1.06
N LEU A 76 -8.99 14.82 1.65
CA LEU A 76 -10.40 15.22 1.65
C LEU A 76 -10.66 16.27 2.75
N PRO A 77 -11.41 17.35 2.46
CA PRO A 77 -11.76 18.35 3.46
C PRO A 77 -12.80 17.81 4.46
N ALA A 78 -12.81 18.42 5.65
CA ALA A 78 -13.87 18.24 6.64
C ALA A 78 -15.22 18.72 6.07
N LEU A 79 -16.31 18.03 6.41
CA LEU A 79 -17.66 18.30 5.92
C LEU A 79 -18.48 19.05 6.98
N THR A 80 -18.61 20.37 6.82
CA THR A 80 -19.42 21.22 7.70
C THR A 80 -20.85 21.37 7.18
N SER A 81 -21.84 20.94 7.97
CA SER A 81 -23.26 21.15 7.62
C SER A 81 -23.73 22.55 8.01
N THR A 82 -24.22 23.33 7.04
CA THR A 82 -24.81 24.67 7.23
C THR A 82 -26.34 24.64 7.36
N THR A 83 -26.97 23.47 7.27
CA THR A 83 -28.42 23.26 7.34
C THR A 83 -28.75 22.05 8.22
N THR A 84 -30.04 21.85 8.52
CA THR A 84 -30.55 20.85 9.49
C THR A 84 -30.47 19.39 9.04
N HIS A 85 -29.50 19.03 8.21
CA HIS A 85 -29.18 17.64 7.88
C HIS A 85 -28.16 17.10 8.91
N THR A 86 -28.57 16.08 9.65
CA THR A 86 -27.88 15.56 10.84
C THR A 86 -26.69 14.65 10.54
N GLU A 87 -26.60 14.11 9.32
CA GLU A 87 -25.48 13.26 8.88
C GLU A 87 -25.04 13.68 7.47
N LEU A 88 -23.85 14.25 7.35
CA LEU A 88 -23.11 14.28 6.08
C LEU A 88 -22.20 13.04 6.05
N ARG A 89 -21.91 12.49 4.88
CA ARG A 89 -20.85 11.48 4.69
C ARG A 89 -20.35 11.50 3.26
N TYR A 90 -19.10 11.10 3.05
CA TYR A 90 -18.63 10.73 1.72
C TYR A 90 -19.26 9.40 1.29
N ILE A 91 -19.31 9.15 -0.02
CA ILE A 91 -19.73 7.87 -0.58
C ILE A 91 -18.69 6.77 -0.31
N ASN A 92 -19.12 5.51 -0.27
CA ASN A 92 -18.21 4.36 -0.16
C ASN A 92 -17.21 4.37 -1.33
N SER A 93 -15.97 3.99 -1.06
CA SER A 93 -14.86 4.02 -2.02
C SER A 93 -14.68 5.39 -2.70
N VAL A 94 -14.86 6.48 -1.94
CA VAL A 94 -14.72 7.87 -2.43
C VAL A 94 -13.41 8.11 -3.18
N GLY A 95 -12.32 7.43 -2.81
CA GLY A 95 -11.05 7.52 -3.51
C GLY A 95 -11.11 7.06 -4.98
N HIS A 96 -11.88 6.01 -5.28
CA HIS A 96 -12.15 5.62 -6.67
C HIS A 96 -13.10 6.60 -7.34
N ALA A 97 -14.20 6.96 -6.68
CA ALA A 97 -15.22 7.83 -7.26
C ALA A 97 -14.75 9.27 -7.56
N LEU A 98 -13.72 9.76 -6.85
CA LEU A 98 -13.09 11.06 -7.09
C LEU A 98 -12.35 11.11 -8.43
N MET A 99 -11.78 9.99 -8.88
CA MET A 99 -11.18 9.85 -10.20
C MET A 99 -12.22 9.36 -11.20
N ARG A 100 -12.32 10.01 -12.38
CA ARG A 100 -13.16 9.46 -13.46
C ARG A 100 -12.40 8.51 -14.38
N ASN A 101 -11.11 8.77 -14.58
CA ASN A 101 -10.20 7.92 -15.33
C ASN A 101 -8.76 8.40 -15.09
N VAL A 102 -7.83 7.46 -15.18
CA VAL A 102 -6.39 7.70 -15.11
C VAL A 102 -5.79 7.27 -16.45
N GLU A 103 -5.01 8.15 -17.08
CA GLU A 103 -4.40 7.94 -18.39
C GLU A 103 -2.87 7.95 -18.23
N VAL A 104 -2.17 7.00 -18.86
CA VAL A 104 -0.70 7.03 -19.00
C VAL A 104 -0.35 7.42 -20.44
N GLU A 105 0.48 8.44 -20.56
CA GLU A 105 0.96 8.99 -21.81
C GLU A 105 2.48 8.91 -21.88
N ILE A 106 3.03 8.41 -22.99
CA ILE A 106 4.47 8.31 -23.23
C ILE A 106 4.74 8.95 -24.59
N GLY A 107 5.59 9.99 -24.61
CA GLY A 107 5.97 10.67 -25.85
C GLY A 107 4.82 11.27 -26.66
N GLY A 108 3.79 11.81 -25.99
CA GLY A 108 2.60 12.36 -26.63
C GLY A 108 1.56 11.32 -27.07
N GLN A 109 1.78 10.03 -26.78
CA GLN A 109 0.88 8.94 -27.13
C GLN A 109 0.26 8.32 -25.89
N LYS A 110 -1.08 8.18 -25.89
CA LYS A 110 -1.81 7.50 -24.80
C LYS A 110 -1.61 6.00 -24.92
N ILE A 111 -0.97 5.41 -23.92
CA ILE A 111 -0.64 3.98 -23.88
C ILE A 111 -1.74 3.18 -23.18
N ASP A 112 -2.27 3.70 -22.08
CA ASP A 112 -3.30 3.04 -21.29
C ASP A 112 -4.27 4.07 -20.68
N LYS A 113 -5.52 3.65 -20.47
CA LYS A 113 -6.58 4.44 -19.85
C LYS A 113 -7.47 3.54 -19.01
N ILE A 114 -7.44 3.75 -17.70
CA ILE A 114 -8.19 2.94 -16.73
C ILE A 114 -9.32 3.82 -16.14
N PRO A 115 -10.60 3.45 -16.30
CA PRO A 115 -11.72 4.09 -15.60
C PRO A 115 -11.79 3.61 -14.14
N SER A 116 -12.33 4.41 -13.23
CA SER A 116 -12.36 4.07 -11.80
C SER A 116 -13.31 2.93 -11.46
N GLU A 117 -14.40 2.80 -12.21
CA GLU A 117 -15.35 1.69 -12.06
C GLU A 117 -14.67 0.33 -12.31
N TYR A 118 -13.67 0.28 -13.22
CA TYR A 118 -12.87 -0.91 -13.43
C TYR A 118 -11.93 -1.20 -12.26
N MET A 119 -11.35 -0.18 -11.61
CA MET A 119 -10.48 -0.38 -10.44
C MET A 119 -11.26 -0.97 -9.26
N GLU A 120 -12.48 -0.45 -9.00
CA GLU A 120 -13.38 -0.98 -7.96
C GLU A 120 -13.77 -2.44 -8.21
N ILE A 121 -14.27 -2.77 -9.42
CA ILE A 121 -14.66 -4.14 -9.78
C ILE A 121 -13.45 -5.09 -9.71
N PHE A 122 -12.29 -4.64 -10.21
CA PHE A 122 -11.08 -5.46 -10.20
C PHE A 122 -10.59 -5.73 -8.78
N HIS A 123 -10.59 -4.72 -7.89
CA HIS A 123 -10.27 -4.89 -6.47
C HIS A 123 -11.17 -5.94 -5.82
N GLN A 124 -12.49 -5.79 -5.94
CA GLN A 124 -13.47 -6.71 -5.33
C GLN A 124 -13.32 -8.17 -5.81
N LEU A 125 -12.91 -8.38 -7.06
CA LEU A 125 -12.77 -9.72 -7.64
C LEU A 125 -11.42 -10.39 -7.35
N SER A 126 -10.34 -9.62 -7.19
CA SER A 126 -8.96 -10.14 -7.20
C SER A 126 -8.19 -10.00 -5.88
N MET A 127 -8.64 -9.14 -4.97
CA MET A 127 -7.92 -8.89 -3.71
C MET A 127 -8.10 -10.06 -2.73
N PRO A 128 -7.02 -10.65 -2.19
CA PRO A 128 -7.14 -11.62 -1.11
C PRO A 128 -7.66 -10.95 0.17
N GLU A 129 -8.42 -11.69 0.97
CA GLU A 129 -9.08 -11.18 2.18
C GLU A 129 -8.10 -10.56 3.18
N GLU A 130 -6.87 -11.07 3.26
CA GLU A 130 -5.80 -10.54 4.14
C GLU A 130 -5.42 -9.08 3.85
N LYS A 131 -5.55 -8.63 2.60
CA LYS A 131 -5.25 -7.25 2.17
C LYS A 131 -6.48 -6.35 2.08
N ARG A 132 -7.67 -6.94 2.05
CA ARG A 132 -8.96 -6.26 1.83
C ARG A 132 -9.20 -5.10 2.80
N LYS A 133 -9.12 -5.33 4.12
CA LYS A 133 -9.34 -4.26 5.14
C LYS A 133 -8.43 -3.05 4.94
N GLY A 134 -7.18 -3.28 4.57
CA GLY A 134 -6.20 -2.23 4.31
C GLY A 134 -6.50 -1.41 3.06
N TYR A 135 -6.93 -2.09 2.00
CA TYR A 135 -7.37 -1.45 0.77
C TYR A 135 -8.65 -0.62 1.00
N GLU A 136 -9.60 -1.16 1.76
CA GLU A 136 -10.81 -0.47 2.17
C GLU A 136 -10.46 0.87 2.88
N GLU A 137 -9.55 0.87 3.87
CA GLU A 137 -9.07 2.11 4.53
C GLU A 137 -8.40 3.09 3.54
N MET A 138 -7.53 2.58 2.65
CA MET A 138 -6.81 3.40 1.66
C MET A 138 -7.71 4.16 0.66
N VAL A 139 -8.85 3.57 0.28
CA VAL A 139 -9.80 4.15 -0.70
C VAL A 139 -10.98 4.87 -0.02
N GLY A 140 -11.05 4.84 1.32
CA GLY A 140 -12.13 5.47 2.09
C GLY A 140 -13.43 4.66 2.07
N GLN A 141 -13.32 3.34 2.01
CA GLN A 141 -14.42 2.40 2.22
C GLN A 141 -14.43 1.98 3.71
N PRO A 142 -15.50 2.21 4.48
CA PRO A 142 -15.53 1.86 5.89
C PRO A 142 -15.58 0.34 6.07
N SER A 143 -14.55 -0.24 6.71
CA SER A 143 -14.52 -1.67 7.02
C SER A 143 -15.53 -2.01 8.14
N ASN A 144 -16.73 -2.45 7.76
CA ASN A 144 -17.79 -3.02 8.59
C ASN A 144 -18.51 -2.09 9.62
N SER A 145 -19.57 -1.36 9.20
CA SER A 145 -20.83 -1.27 9.98
C SER A 145 -22.07 -0.77 9.22
N ASP A 146 -21.96 -0.25 7.98
CA ASP A 146 -23.07 0.38 7.25
C ASP A 146 -24.11 -0.58 6.60
N THR A 147 -24.27 -1.81 7.12
CA THR A 147 -25.40 -2.70 6.77
C THR A 147 -26.69 -2.36 7.53
N VAL A 148 -26.67 -1.31 8.37
CA VAL A 148 -27.84 -0.82 9.11
C VAL A 148 -28.60 0.20 8.24
N PRO A 149 -29.84 -0.07 7.82
CA PRO A 149 -30.65 0.93 7.14
C PRO A 149 -30.82 2.17 8.02
N SER A 150 -30.82 3.36 7.40
CA SER A 150 -30.61 4.68 8.03
C SER A 150 -31.65 5.15 9.05
N SER A 151 -32.52 4.27 9.54
CA SER A 151 -33.61 4.59 10.45
C SER A 151 -33.31 4.33 11.93
N ASN A 152 -32.16 3.75 12.30
CA ASN A 152 -31.93 3.33 13.70
C ASN A 152 -30.46 3.31 14.17
N ARG A 153 -29.61 4.26 13.74
CA ARG A 153 -28.26 4.42 14.31
C ARG A 153 -28.30 5.25 15.59
N THR A 154 -27.78 4.70 16.69
CA THR A 154 -27.54 5.45 17.93
C THR A 154 -26.18 6.16 17.84
N THR A 155 -26.04 7.27 18.58
CA THR A 155 -24.95 8.27 18.45
C THR A 155 -23.51 7.75 18.67
N ALA A 156 -23.34 6.48 19.02
CA ALA A 156 -22.03 5.83 19.16
C ALA A 156 -21.49 5.23 17.84
N ASP A 157 -22.36 4.96 16.87
CA ASP A 157 -21.98 4.39 15.56
C ASP A 157 -21.37 5.47 14.62
N THR A 158 -21.45 6.75 15.03
CA THR A 158 -20.95 7.96 14.35
C THR A 158 -19.42 8.07 14.27
N ALA A 159 -18.67 7.00 14.53
CA ALA A 159 -17.20 6.96 14.46
C ALA A 159 -16.65 6.66 13.05
N LEU A 160 -17.52 6.49 12.05
CA LEU A 160 -17.13 6.34 10.65
C LEU A 160 -16.84 7.72 10.02
N LEU A 161 -15.55 8.07 9.98
CA LEU A 161 -15.00 9.36 9.53
C LEU A 161 -15.55 10.55 10.33
N ASN A 162 -14.75 11.02 11.31
CA ASN A 162 -15.00 12.28 12.00
C ASN A 162 -15.14 13.43 10.99
N LEU A 163 -16.36 13.89 10.74
CA LEU A 163 -16.70 14.92 9.73
C LEU A 163 -15.99 16.26 9.97
N ASN A 164 -15.46 16.46 11.18
CA ASN A 164 -14.70 17.63 11.61
C ASN A 164 -13.19 17.55 11.32
N HIS A 165 -12.70 16.45 10.74
CA HIS A 165 -11.27 16.26 10.43
C HIS A 165 -11.04 16.04 8.93
N SER A 166 -9.84 16.40 8.46
CA SER A 166 -9.43 16.20 7.07
C SER A 166 -8.77 14.84 6.93
N THR A 167 -9.30 13.98 6.06
CA THR A 167 -8.79 12.60 5.89
C THR A 167 -7.91 12.50 4.66
N THR A 168 -6.72 11.90 4.78
CA THR A 168 -5.84 11.62 3.64
C THR A 168 -5.98 10.16 3.20
N LEU A 169 -6.28 9.97 1.92
CA LEU A 169 -6.44 8.69 1.23
C LEU A 169 -5.24 8.43 0.31
N TYR A 170 -4.98 7.15 0.02
CA TYR A 170 -3.86 6.71 -0.82
C TYR A 170 -4.34 5.66 -1.82
N ILE A 171 -4.80 6.10 -2.98
CA ILE A 171 -5.49 5.23 -3.94
C ILE A 171 -4.45 4.56 -4.85
N PRO A 172 -4.24 3.23 -4.79
CA PRO A 172 -3.27 2.56 -5.65
C PRO A 172 -3.72 2.58 -7.12
N LEU A 173 -2.81 2.94 -8.02
CA LEU A 173 -3.07 2.93 -9.47
C LEU A 173 -2.79 1.53 -10.04
N PHE A 174 -3.48 1.16 -11.13
CA PHE A 174 -3.53 -0.23 -11.60
C PHE A 174 -2.99 -0.50 -13.02
N PHE A 175 -1.95 0.23 -13.42
CA PHE A 175 -1.27 0.02 -14.71
C PHE A 175 -0.50 -1.29 -14.80
N TRP A 176 -0.14 -1.70 -16.01
CA TRP A 176 0.57 -2.96 -16.28
C TRP A 176 1.91 -3.10 -15.53
N PHE A 177 2.61 -1.98 -15.32
CA PHE A 177 3.90 -1.92 -14.60
C PHE A 177 3.75 -1.88 -13.06
N ASN A 178 2.55 -1.61 -12.54
CA ASN A 178 2.27 -1.55 -11.10
C ASN A 178 2.05 -2.95 -10.49
N ARG A 179 1.79 -3.97 -11.32
CA ARG A 179 1.34 -5.29 -10.85
C ARG A 179 2.46 -6.20 -10.35
N VAL A 180 3.62 -6.19 -11.02
CA VAL A 180 4.75 -7.09 -10.77
C VAL A 180 6.04 -6.37 -11.09
N LEU A 181 7.05 -6.48 -10.21
CA LEU A 181 8.37 -5.85 -10.39
C LEU A 181 9.07 -6.22 -11.71
N GLY A 182 8.81 -7.41 -12.26
CA GLY A 182 9.35 -7.84 -13.56
C GLY A 182 8.81 -7.08 -14.77
N ASN A 183 7.69 -6.35 -14.63
CA ASN A 183 7.08 -5.53 -15.67
C ASN A 183 7.32 -4.01 -15.43
N ALA A 184 8.29 -3.65 -14.59
CA ALA A 184 8.64 -2.26 -14.30
C ALA A 184 8.89 -1.48 -15.60
N LEU A 185 8.39 -0.25 -15.67
CA LEU A 185 8.54 0.62 -16.83
C LEU A 185 9.99 1.15 -16.89
N PRO A 186 10.80 0.83 -17.92
CA PRO A 186 12.21 1.22 -17.96
C PRO A 186 12.39 2.66 -18.42
N LEU A 187 12.73 3.53 -17.48
CA LEU A 187 12.89 4.97 -17.65
C LEU A 187 14.17 5.31 -18.42
N ILE A 188 15.22 4.54 -18.15
CA ILE A 188 16.50 4.66 -18.84
C ILE A 188 16.36 4.31 -20.34
N ALA A 189 15.45 3.41 -20.71
CA ALA A 189 15.09 3.14 -22.10
C ALA A 189 14.17 4.22 -22.70
N LEU A 190 13.48 4.98 -21.85
CA LEU A 190 12.66 6.14 -22.21
C LEU A 190 13.39 7.45 -21.88
N GLN A 191 14.68 7.55 -22.22
CA GLN A 191 15.58 8.67 -21.84
C GLN A 191 15.13 10.09 -22.21
N TYR A 192 14.06 10.25 -22.99
CA TYR A 192 13.40 11.53 -23.31
C TYR A 192 12.09 11.80 -22.54
N HIS A 193 11.67 10.87 -21.67
CA HIS A 193 10.49 10.94 -20.77
C HIS A 193 10.93 10.66 -19.31
N GLU A 194 10.18 11.05 -18.28
CA GLU A 194 10.71 11.16 -16.89
C GLU A 194 9.82 10.50 -15.79
N ILE A 195 10.34 9.81 -14.72
CA ILE A 195 9.63 9.09 -13.57
C ILE A 195 10.55 8.79 -12.25
N LYS A 196 10.12 8.76 -10.92
CA LYS A 196 10.97 8.95 -9.61
C LYS A 196 10.61 8.32 -8.17
N GLU A 197 11.55 8.17 -7.13
CA GLU A 197 11.64 8.15 -5.55
C GLU A 197 12.59 7.14 -4.79
N LEU A 198 12.75 7.21 -3.42
CA LEU A 198 13.48 6.39 -2.38
C LEU A 198 12.76 6.30 -0.95
N ILE A 199 13.07 5.32 -0.05
CA ILE A 199 12.42 5.05 1.31
C ILE A 199 13.40 4.67 2.49
N TRP A 200 13.02 4.88 3.78
CA TRP A 200 13.67 4.43 5.07
C TRP A 200 12.68 4.11 6.24
N THR A 201 13.18 3.68 7.43
CA THR A 201 12.40 3.36 8.67
C THR A 201 12.89 4.06 9.96
N CYS A 202 12.07 4.09 11.03
CA CYS A 202 12.39 4.66 12.35
C CYS A 202 11.70 3.90 13.52
N THR A 203 12.22 4.00 14.75
CA THR A 203 11.67 3.40 15.99
C THR A 203 11.83 4.34 17.21
N PRO A 204 11.04 4.20 18.29
CA PRO A 204 11.07 5.12 19.43
C PRO A 204 12.13 4.71 20.48
N SER A 205 12.70 5.68 21.19
CA SER A 205 13.80 5.43 22.15
C SER A 205 13.39 4.64 23.40
N ALA A 206 12.11 4.68 23.79
CA ALA A 206 11.57 3.89 24.90
C ALA A 206 11.63 2.37 24.61
N SER A 207 11.53 1.97 23.34
CA SER A 207 11.68 0.56 22.91
C SER A 207 13.10 0.00 23.09
N ALA A 208 14.09 0.85 23.40
CA ALA A 208 15.47 0.45 23.69
C ALA A 208 15.78 0.27 25.18
N SER A 209 14.89 0.67 26.10
CA SER A 209 15.06 0.43 27.54
C SER A 209 14.57 -0.96 27.96
N ALA A 210 15.33 -1.63 28.83
CA ALA A 210 14.94 -2.91 29.40
C ALA A 210 14.04 -2.71 30.62
N ASP A 211 12.81 -3.20 30.56
CA ASP A 211 11.87 -3.24 31.69
C ASP A 211 12.04 -4.57 32.46
N PRO A 212 12.25 -4.56 33.79
CA PRO A 212 12.27 -5.79 34.60
C PRO A 212 10.93 -6.56 34.62
N VAL A 213 9.83 -5.99 34.13
CA VAL A 213 8.51 -6.65 34.03
C VAL A 213 8.21 -7.16 32.61
N ALA A 214 8.42 -6.35 31.56
CA ALA A 214 8.09 -6.69 30.18
C ALA A 214 9.28 -7.12 29.28
N GLY A 215 10.53 -6.90 29.70
CA GLY A 215 11.73 -7.27 28.93
C GLY A 215 12.24 -6.17 27.98
N ASN A 216 12.77 -6.58 26.83
CA ASN A 216 13.30 -5.71 25.77
C ASN A 216 12.24 -5.57 24.66
N MET A 217 11.96 -4.33 24.22
CA MET A 217 10.91 -4.00 23.26
C MET A 217 11.44 -3.56 21.88
N TRP A 218 12.66 -3.95 21.47
CA TRP A 218 13.34 -3.40 20.26
C TRP A 218 12.55 -3.48 18.94
N PHE A 219 11.59 -4.42 18.85
CA PHE A 219 10.75 -4.65 17.68
C PHE A 219 9.31 -4.12 17.85
N ASP A 220 8.99 -3.51 18.99
CA ASP A 220 7.71 -2.85 19.22
C ASP A 220 7.82 -1.38 18.79
N GLY A 221 7.14 -1.07 17.69
CA GLY A 221 7.15 0.25 17.05
C GLY A 221 5.95 1.13 17.43
N GLY A 222 5.07 0.68 18.34
CA GLY A 222 3.93 1.46 18.81
C GLY A 222 4.21 2.20 20.11
N GLU A 223 3.61 3.37 20.31
CA GLU A 223 3.42 3.92 21.65
C GLU A 223 2.34 3.12 22.40
N GLN A 224 2.57 2.83 23.68
CA GLN A 224 1.56 2.19 24.52
C GLN A 224 0.27 3.04 24.58
N ASN A 225 -0.82 2.49 24.05
CA ASN A 225 -2.21 2.88 24.32
C ASN A 225 -2.77 4.20 23.75
N SER A 226 -2.26 4.74 22.63
CA SER A 226 -2.85 5.97 22.02
C SER A 226 -3.40 5.83 20.59
N GLY A 227 -3.05 4.79 19.83
CA GLY A 227 -3.55 4.63 18.43
C GLY A 227 -3.08 5.74 17.47
N THR A 228 -2.06 6.49 17.87
CA THR A 228 -1.44 7.59 17.14
C THR A 228 -0.21 7.11 16.38
N ASP A 229 0.00 7.61 15.15
CA ASP A 229 1.20 7.29 14.37
C ASP A 229 2.46 7.83 15.09
N LEU A 230 3.53 7.03 15.14
CA LEU A 230 4.76 7.31 15.92
C LEU A 230 5.56 8.54 15.45
N MET A 231 5.29 8.98 14.23
CA MET A 231 5.86 10.16 13.59
C MET A 231 4.71 11.02 13.09
N THR A 232 4.85 12.35 13.02
CA THR A 232 3.82 13.19 12.36
C THR A 232 4.13 13.35 10.88
N THR A 233 5.40 13.60 10.57
CA THR A 233 5.96 13.67 9.23
C THR A 233 7.31 12.93 9.17
N GLY A 234 7.71 12.53 7.98
CA GLY A 234 8.99 11.87 7.69
C GLY A 234 9.70 12.53 6.51
N LYS A 235 11.00 12.76 6.68
CA LYS A 235 11.90 13.31 5.67
C LYS A 235 13.31 12.78 5.92
N ILE A 236 13.99 12.28 4.89
CA ILE A 236 15.42 11.89 5.01
C ILE A 236 16.27 12.73 4.06
N LEU A 237 17.42 13.16 4.60
CA LEU A 237 18.51 13.80 3.88
C LEU A 237 19.70 12.84 3.80
N LEU A 238 20.35 12.75 2.64
CA LEU A 238 21.68 12.16 2.53
C LEU A 238 22.66 13.21 2.03
N ASN A 239 23.75 13.39 2.78
CA ASN A 239 24.80 14.40 2.53
C ASN A 239 24.24 15.84 2.51
N GLY A 240 23.24 16.14 3.34
CA GLY A 240 22.62 17.47 3.41
C GLY A 240 21.69 17.81 2.25
N HIS A 241 21.29 16.83 1.43
CA HIS A 241 20.30 17.00 0.37
C HIS A 241 19.12 16.05 0.57
N ASP A 242 17.92 16.60 0.44
CA ASP A 242 16.63 15.92 0.58
C ASP A 242 16.49 14.79 -0.44
N ARG A 243 15.91 13.65 -0.01
CA ARG A 243 15.79 12.45 -0.85
C ARG A 243 14.37 12.04 -1.19
N PHE A 244 13.39 12.55 -0.45
CA PHE A 244 11.99 12.63 -0.84
C PHE A 244 11.36 13.86 -0.15
N GLN A 245 10.23 14.33 -0.68
CA GLN A 245 9.47 15.44 -0.08
C GLN A 245 8.89 14.99 1.26
N GLU A 246 8.77 15.89 2.23
CA GLU A 246 8.26 15.56 3.56
C GLU A 246 6.84 14.94 3.50
N ARG A 247 6.70 13.69 3.93
CA ARG A 247 5.44 12.91 3.88
C ARG A 247 4.81 12.77 5.26
N ALA A 248 3.49 12.82 5.31
CA ALA A 248 2.73 12.55 6.54
C ALA A 248 2.76 11.06 6.93
N ALA A 249 2.67 10.79 8.23
CA ALA A 249 2.78 9.44 8.82
C ALA A 249 1.92 8.33 8.19
N PRO A 250 0.65 8.57 7.79
CA PRO A 250 -0.19 7.54 7.18
C PRO A 250 0.40 6.92 5.90
N TYR A 251 1.31 7.61 5.21
CA TYR A 251 2.07 7.07 4.09
C TYR A 251 2.86 5.81 4.50
N PHE A 252 3.57 5.89 5.63
CA PHE A 252 4.41 4.80 6.14
C PHE A 252 3.59 3.68 6.80
N ARG A 253 2.41 3.99 7.36
CA ARG A 253 1.50 2.96 7.94
C ARG A 253 0.69 2.20 6.90
N LEU A 254 0.19 2.87 5.86
CA LEU A 254 -0.78 2.28 4.91
C LEU A 254 -0.14 1.86 3.58
N VAL A 255 0.59 2.77 2.94
CA VAL A 255 1.08 2.55 1.57
C VAL A 255 2.26 1.58 1.56
N GLN A 256 3.21 1.77 2.46
CA GLN A 256 4.41 0.93 2.56
C GLN A 256 4.07 -0.56 2.79
N PRO A 257 3.23 -0.94 3.78
CA PRO A 257 2.93 -2.36 3.99
C PRO A 257 1.99 -2.94 2.93
N TYR A 258 1.10 -2.14 2.33
CA TYR A 258 0.29 -2.62 1.21
C TYR A 258 1.13 -3.07 0.02
N GLN A 259 2.15 -2.27 -0.36
CA GLN A 259 3.02 -2.51 -1.50
C GLN A 259 4.12 -3.56 -1.23
N HIS A 260 4.72 -3.56 -0.04
CA HIS A 260 5.94 -4.32 0.24
C HIS A 260 5.79 -5.46 1.24
N HIS A 261 4.63 -5.59 1.91
CA HIS A 261 4.39 -6.64 2.90
C HIS A 261 3.17 -7.49 2.55
N THR A 262 3.08 -8.67 3.17
CA THR A 262 1.91 -9.57 3.04
C THR A 262 0.73 -9.07 3.87
N ARG A 263 1.00 -8.40 4.99
CA ARG A 263 0.01 -7.88 5.93
C ARG A 263 0.40 -6.47 6.39
N ILE A 264 -0.59 -5.63 6.69
CA ILE A 264 -0.39 -4.36 7.38
C ILE A 264 -0.25 -4.65 8.89
N PRO A 265 0.69 -4.02 9.62
CA PRO A 265 0.74 -4.10 11.08
C PRO A 265 -0.60 -3.66 11.70
N SER A 266 -1.09 -4.44 12.64
CA SER A 266 -2.34 -4.20 13.38
C SER A 266 -2.09 -3.51 14.71
#